data_AF-A0A2V5QCB0-F1
#
_entry.id   AF-A0A2V5QCB0-F1
#
_cell.length_a   1.000
_cell.length_b   1.000
_cell.length_c   1.000
_cell.angle_alpha   90.00
_cell.angle_beta   90.00
_cell.angle_gamma   90.00
#
_symmetry.space_group_name_H-M   'P 1'
#
loop_
_entity.id
_entity.type
_entity.pdbx_description
1 polymer ?
#
loop_
_entity_poly.entity_id
_entity_poly.type
_entity_poly.pdbx_seq_one_letter_code
_entity_poly.pdbx_strand_id
1 'polypeptide(L)'
;MIDLSDPRDPEMRQPYHAATGMLEMNATKLKHRVQGVRRATEKSIVDLLKRCTDNGYAIRRAALVVGSVIDPDSIANPHIRAHALEGCLFRTTLEAALQSRGIQCAIFIERDMYQTASNLLHQPRTQIQRTLVDLGRSVSGPWRADQKVAALAAWMSL
;
A
#
# COMPACT_ATOMS: atom_id res chain seq x y z
N MET A 1 -11.36 6.55 -2.85
CA MET A 1 -10.91 5.55 -1.87
C MET A 1 -10.43 4.33 -2.62
N ILE A 2 -9.45 3.59 -2.08
CA ILE A 2 -8.99 2.31 -2.63
C ILE A 2 -9.43 1.24 -1.64
N ASP A 3 -10.26 0.30 -2.08
CA ASP A 3 -10.71 -0.82 -1.27
C ASP A 3 -9.92 -2.08 -1.66
N LEU A 4 -9.19 -2.65 -0.69
CA LEU A 4 -8.35 -3.84 -0.91
C LEU A 4 -9.08 -5.16 -0.62
N SER A 5 -10.31 -5.07 -0.13
CA SER A 5 -11.18 -6.19 0.22
C SER A 5 -12.63 -5.80 -0.05
N ASP A 6 -13.49 -6.78 -0.34
CA ASP A 6 -14.93 -6.51 -0.48
C ASP A 6 -15.52 -6.21 0.89
N PRO A 7 -16.12 -5.02 1.13
CA PRO A 7 -16.69 -4.69 2.43
C PRO A 7 -17.84 -5.62 2.83
N ARG A 8 -18.44 -6.34 1.88
CA ARG A 8 -19.50 -7.33 2.10
C ARG A 8 -18.96 -8.68 2.58
N ASP A 9 -17.65 -8.92 2.49
CA ASP A 9 -16.97 -10.10 3.02
C ASP A 9 -15.86 -9.67 3.99
N PRO A 10 -16.19 -9.47 5.28
CA PRO A 10 -15.24 -9.03 6.29
C PRO A 10 -14.02 -9.93 6.45
N GLU A 11 -14.14 -11.23 6.14
CA GLU A 11 -13.03 -12.18 6.26
C GLU A 11 -11.92 -11.88 5.23
N MET A 12 -12.23 -11.16 4.15
CA MET A 12 -11.22 -10.72 3.18
C MET A 12 -10.28 -9.64 3.73
N ARG A 13 -10.61 -8.98 4.85
CA ARG A 13 -9.68 -8.04 5.50
C ARG A 13 -8.52 -8.76 6.20
N GLN A 14 -8.77 -9.98 6.66
CA GLN A 14 -7.82 -10.80 7.40
C GLN A 14 -7.81 -12.24 6.87
N PRO A 15 -7.42 -12.45 5.59
CA PRO A 15 -7.57 -13.73 4.91
C PRO A 15 -6.79 -14.87 5.55
N TYR A 16 -5.70 -14.57 6.27
CA TYR A 16 -4.86 -15.55 6.95
C TYR A 16 -5.23 -15.75 8.43
N HIS A 17 -6.20 -15.00 8.96
CA HIS A 17 -6.77 -15.28 10.27
C HIS A 17 -7.91 -16.30 10.16
N ALA A 18 -7.86 -17.32 11.00
CA ALA A 18 -9.00 -18.17 11.34
C ALA A 18 -9.95 -17.41 12.29
N ALA A 19 -11.18 -17.91 12.45
CA ALA A 19 -12.16 -17.32 13.38
C ALA A 19 -11.66 -17.22 14.84
N THR A 20 -10.63 -17.98 15.19
CA THR A 20 -9.97 -17.98 16.51
C THR A 20 -8.74 -17.09 16.60
N GLY A 21 -8.41 -16.31 15.56
CA GLY A 21 -7.21 -15.45 15.50
C GLY A 21 -5.90 -16.19 15.24
N MET A 22 -5.97 -17.51 15.02
CA MET A 22 -4.86 -18.38 14.61
C MET A 22 -4.64 -18.32 13.09
N LEU A 23 -3.52 -18.86 12.62
CA LEU A 23 -3.25 -19.00 11.19
C LEU A 23 -4.29 -19.91 10.51
N GLU A 24 -4.92 -19.42 9.45
CA GLU A 24 -5.85 -20.21 8.63
C GLU A 24 -5.09 -21.27 7.82
N MET A 25 -5.44 -22.54 8.04
CA MET A 25 -4.80 -23.69 7.39
C MET A 25 -5.68 -24.32 6.31
N ASN A 26 -6.94 -23.89 6.18
CA ASN A 26 -7.82 -24.39 5.14
C ASN A 26 -7.48 -23.74 3.78
N ALA A 27 -6.79 -24.50 2.93
CA ALA A 27 -6.34 -24.06 1.62
C ALA A 27 -7.48 -23.54 0.72
N THR A 28 -8.68 -24.13 0.80
CA THR A 28 -9.83 -23.71 -0.01
C THR A 28 -10.36 -22.35 0.43
N LYS A 29 -10.53 -22.14 1.74
CA LYS A 29 -10.93 -20.83 2.29
C LYS A 29 -9.90 -19.76 1.95
N LEU A 30 -8.62 -20.07 2.16
CA LEU A 30 -7.54 -19.15 1.88
C LEU A 30 -7.50 -18.77 0.39
N LYS A 31 -7.59 -19.75 -0.52
CA LYS A 31 -7.64 -19.52 -1.96
C LYS A 31 -8.81 -18.61 -2.34
N HIS A 32 -10.01 -18.86 -1.78
CA HIS A 32 -11.18 -18.04 -2.04
C HIS A 32 -10.97 -16.59 -1.58
N ARG A 33 -10.53 -16.37 -0.34
CA ARG A 33 -10.32 -15.03 0.23
C ARG A 33 -9.21 -14.27 -0.50
N VAL A 34 -8.08 -14.92 -0.80
CA VAL A 34 -6.98 -14.34 -1.58
C VAL A 34 -7.44 -13.91 -2.97
N GLN A 35 -8.24 -14.73 -3.65
CA GLN A 35 -8.83 -14.34 -4.94
C GLN A 35 -9.80 -13.16 -4.80
N GLY A 36 -10.56 -13.11 -3.70
CA GLY A 36 -11.42 -11.97 -3.37
C GLY A 36 -10.63 -10.66 -3.23
N VAL A 37 -9.57 -10.67 -2.42
CA VAL A 37 -8.64 -9.54 -2.25
C VAL A 37 -8.06 -9.07 -3.59
N ARG A 38 -7.61 -10.01 -4.43
CA ARG A 38 -7.09 -9.70 -5.78
C ARG A 38 -8.11 -9.00 -6.65
N ARG A 39 -9.34 -9.53 -6.73
CA ARG A 39 -10.41 -8.92 -7.53
C ARG A 39 -10.82 -7.53 -7.01
N ALA A 40 -10.96 -7.39 -5.69
CA ALA A 40 -11.33 -6.11 -5.07
C ALA A 40 -10.24 -5.04 -5.31
N THR A 41 -8.98 -5.42 -5.10
CA THR A 41 -7.84 -4.51 -5.31
C THR A 41 -7.72 -4.11 -6.78
N GLU A 42 -7.80 -5.07 -7.72
CA GLU A 42 -7.72 -4.77 -9.15
C GLU A 42 -8.82 -3.80 -9.58
N LYS A 43 -10.07 -4.06 -9.18
CA LYS A 43 -11.19 -3.16 -9.45
C LYS A 43 -10.92 -1.76 -8.92
N SER A 44 -10.49 -1.64 -7.66
CA SER A 44 -10.20 -0.35 -7.04
C SER A 44 -9.09 0.42 -7.75
N ILE A 45 -8.06 -0.27 -8.26
CA ILE A 45 -6.98 0.33 -9.03
C ILE A 45 -7.48 0.80 -10.39
N VAL A 46 -8.26 -0.03 -11.11
CA VAL A 46 -8.86 0.37 -12.39
C VAL A 46 -9.74 1.61 -12.22
N ASP A 47 -10.61 1.62 -11.21
CA ASP A 47 -11.48 2.75 -10.92
C ASP A 47 -10.67 4.01 -10.54
N LEU A 48 -9.58 3.87 -9.79
CA LEU A 48 -8.68 4.97 -9.47
C LEU A 48 -8.03 5.55 -10.72
N LEU A 49 -7.42 4.71 -11.56
CA LEU A 49 -6.74 5.15 -12.77
C LEU A 49 -7.70 5.81 -13.73
N LYS A 50 -8.91 5.24 -13.90
CA LYS A 50 -9.96 5.86 -14.71
C LYS A 50 -10.31 7.25 -14.19
N ARG A 51 -10.55 7.41 -12.88
CA ARG A 51 -10.83 8.73 -12.28
C ARG A 51 -9.69 9.71 -12.50
N CYS A 52 -8.43 9.27 -12.44
CA CYS A 52 -7.30 10.15 -12.74
C CYS A 52 -7.32 10.61 -14.19
N THR A 53 -7.51 9.69 -15.14
CA THR A 53 -7.60 10.00 -16.57
C THR A 53 -8.79 10.88 -16.92
N ASP A 54 -9.97 10.62 -16.34
CA ASP A 54 -11.18 11.45 -16.52
C ASP A 54 -10.96 12.90 -16.04
N ASN A 55 -10.08 13.11 -15.07
CA ASN A 55 -9.68 14.42 -14.57
C ASN A 55 -8.44 15.00 -15.31
N GLY A 56 -8.02 14.39 -16.42
CA GLY A 56 -6.91 14.88 -17.25
C GLY A 56 -5.51 14.54 -16.75
N TYR A 57 -5.36 13.65 -15.76
CA TYR A 57 -4.06 13.23 -15.25
C TYR A 57 -3.53 11.98 -15.95
N ALA A 58 -2.26 12.02 -16.35
CA ALA A 58 -1.51 10.86 -16.81
C ALA A 58 -0.67 10.28 -15.67
N ILE A 59 -1.03 9.09 -15.18
CA ILE A 59 -0.29 8.41 -14.11
C ILE A 59 0.93 7.69 -14.72
N ARG A 60 2.14 8.15 -14.37
CA ARG A 60 3.40 7.53 -14.86
C ARG A 60 3.96 6.48 -13.92
N ARG A 61 3.85 6.71 -12.62
CA ARG A 61 4.49 5.93 -11.56
C ARG A 61 3.59 5.90 -10.33
N ALA A 62 3.81 4.91 -9.48
CA ALA A 62 3.17 4.77 -8.19
C ALA A 62 4.21 4.43 -7.12
N ALA A 63 3.85 4.66 -5.86
CA ALA A 63 4.67 4.27 -4.72
C ALA A 63 3.78 3.71 -3.61
N LEU A 64 4.23 2.64 -2.96
CA LEU A 64 3.61 2.09 -1.76
C LEU A 64 4.53 2.30 -0.57
N VAL A 65 3.95 2.78 0.53
CA VAL A 65 4.64 2.90 1.81
C VAL A 65 4.13 1.78 2.70
N VAL A 66 5.05 0.96 3.21
CA VAL A 66 4.74 -0.21 4.03
C VAL A 66 5.45 -0.14 5.38
N GLY A 67 4.86 -0.74 6.40
CA GLY A 67 5.50 -0.80 7.73
C GLY A 67 6.72 -1.73 7.76
N SER A 68 6.70 -2.81 6.97
CA SER A 68 7.81 -3.77 6.87
C SER A 68 7.72 -4.62 5.59
N VAL A 69 8.84 -5.28 5.27
CA VAL A 69 8.98 -6.28 4.19
C VAL A 69 9.60 -7.58 4.75
N ILE A 70 9.18 -7.97 5.96
CA ILE A 70 9.67 -9.18 6.60
C ILE A 70 9.20 -10.42 5.84
N ASP A 71 10.07 -11.41 5.69
CA ASP A 71 9.73 -12.73 5.19
C ASP A 71 8.79 -13.43 6.19
N PRO A 72 7.53 -13.72 5.82
CA PRO A 72 6.60 -14.38 6.74
C PRO A 72 7.09 -15.76 7.20
N ASP A 73 7.89 -16.46 6.39
CA ASP A 73 8.38 -17.80 6.72
C ASP A 73 9.44 -17.76 7.84
N SER A 74 10.08 -16.62 8.06
CA SER A 74 11.01 -16.42 9.18
C SER A 74 10.31 -16.20 10.53
N ILE A 75 8.97 -16.17 10.58
CA ILE A 75 8.19 -15.83 11.78
C ILE A 75 7.58 -17.09 12.41
N ALA A 76 8.08 -17.46 13.59
CA ALA A 76 7.60 -18.63 14.32
C ALA A 76 6.19 -18.45 14.91
N ASN A 77 5.86 -17.27 15.43
CA ASN A 77 4.55 -17.01 16.05
C ASN A 77 3.44 -17.02 14.98
N PRO A 78 2.45 -17.93 15.04
CA PRO A 78 1.42 -18.06 14.00
C PRO A 78 0.60 -16.79 13.78
N HIS A 79 0.30 -16.04 14.84
CA HIS A 79 -0.49 -14.81 14.75
C HIS A 79 0.31 -13.69 14.06
N ILE A 80 1.57 -13.50 14.47
CA ILE A 80 2.45 -12.50 13.82
C ILE A 80 2.70 -12.87 12.35
N ARG A 81 2.87 -14.16 12.06
CA ARG A 81 3.02 -14.66 10.69
C ARG A 81 1.77 -14.42 9.84
N ALA A 82 0.57 -14.57 10.40
CA ALA A 82 -0.67 -14.25 9.70
C ALA A 82 -0.70 -12.76 9.28
N HIS A 83 -0.37 -11.84 10.19
CA HIS A 83 -0.25 -10.40 9.84
C HIS A 83 0.81 -10.13 8.77
N ALA A 84 1.95 -10.82 8.82
CA ALA A 84 3.00 -10.67 7.80
C ALA A 84 2.55 -11.18 6.43
N LEU A 85 1.84 -12.32 6.38
CA LEU A 85 1.24 -12.86 5.16
C LEU A 85 0.18 -11.91 4.59
N GLU A 86 -0.61 -11.27 5.43
CA GLU A 86 -1.61 -10.27 5.03
C GLU A 86 -0.96 -9.01 4.46
N GLY A 87 0.02 -8.44 5.17
CA GLY A 87 0.79 -7.30 4.66
C GLY A 87 1.47 -7.61 3.33
N CYS A 88 2.05 -8.81 3.19
CA CYS A 88 2.63 -9.28 1.95
C CYS A 88 1.58 -9.41 0.83
N LEU A 89 0.43 -10.02 1.12
CA LEU A 89 -0.66 -10.21 0.15
C LEU A 89 -1.17 -8.87 -0.37
N PHE A 90 -1.50 -7.92 0.51
CA PHE A 90 -2.04 -6.62 0.09
C PHE A 90 -1.01 -5.83 -0.73
N ARG A 91 0.25 -5.79 -0.28
CA ARG A 91 1.34 -5.12 -0.99
C ARG A 91 1.52 -5.70 -2.40
N THR A 92 1.72 -7.00 -2.50
CA THR A 92 2.00 -7.68 -3.77
C THR A 92 0.81 -7.65 -4.72
N THR A 93 -0.41 -7.69 -4.19
CA THR A 93 -1.63 -7.56 -4.99
C THR A 93 -1.78 -6.15 -5.57
N LEU A 94 -1.51 -5.10 -4.78
CA LEU A 94 -1.51 -3.71 -5.26
C LEU A 94 -0.44 -3.49 -6.33
N GLU A 95 0.77 -3.96 -6.07
CA GLU A 95 1.89 -3.87 -7.00
C GLU A 95 1.57 -4.58 -8.32
N ALA A 96 1.06 -5.81 -8.27
CA ALA A 96 0.67 -6.56 -9.46
C ALA A 96 -0.47 -5.87 -10.24
N ALA A 97 -1.46 -5.30 -9.54
CA ALA A 97 -2.54 -4.56 -10.18
C ALA A 97 -2.02 -3.33 -10.93
N LEU A 98 -1.10 -2.57 -10.33
CA LEU A 98 -0.46 -1.41 -10.98
C LEU A 98 0.41 -1.84 -12.19
N GLN A 99 1.24 -2.87 -12.02
CA GLN A 99 2.11 -3.40 -13.07
C GLN A 99 1.31 -3.93 -14.28
N SER A 100 0.17 -4.59 -14.04
CA SER A 100 -0.73 -5.06 -15.11
C SER A 100 -1.28 -3.92 -15.98
N ARG A 101 -1.24 -2.67 -15.49
CA ARG A 101 -1.65 -1.46 -16.18
C ARG A 101 -0.45 -0.63 -16.69
N GLY A 102 0.75 -1.21 -16.66
CA GLY A 102 1.98 -0.57 -17.13
C GLY A 102 2.56 0.48 -16.17
N ILE A 103 2.09 0.53 -14.92
CA ILE A 103 2.54 1.52 -13.94
C ILE A 103 3.66 0.91 -13.10
N GLN A 104 4.85 1.50 -13.19
CA GLN A 104 5.96 1.14 -12.32
C GLN A 104 5.65 1.55 -10.87
N CYS A 105 5.90 0.64 -9.93
CA CYS A 105 5.61 0.84 -8.52
C CYS A 105 6.89 0.76 -7.69
N ALA A 106 7.20 1.80 -6.93
CA ALA A 106 8.26 1.77 -5.93
C ALA A 106 7.71 1.33 -4.56
N ILE A 107 8.53 0.66 -3.75
CA ILE A 107 8.18 0.26 -2.38
C ILE A 107 9.13 0.96 -1.41
N PHE A 108 8.58 1.60 -0.39
CA PHE A 108 9.34 2.24 0.67
C PHE A 108 8.90 1.76 2.06
N ILE A 109 9.85 1.66 2.99
CA ILE A 109 9.57 1.31 4.38
C ILE A 109 9.38 2.61 5.17
N GLU A 110 8.25 2.75 5.86
CA GLU A 110 7.84 4.00 6.52
C GLU A 110 8.93 4.55 7.46
N ARG A 111 9.53 3.69 8.29
CA ARG A 111 10.55 4.08 9.27
C ARG A 111 11.80 4.70 8.65
N ASP A 112 12.11 4.33 7.41
CA ASP A 112 13.32 4.72 6.69
C ASP A 112 13.08 5.92 5.75
N MET A 113 11.81 6.33 5.58
CA MET A 113 11.36 7.28 4.54
C MET A 113 12.16 8.57 4.46
N TYR A 114 12.39 9.25 5.58
CA TYR A 114 13.11 10.54 5.56
C TYR A 114 14.60 10.37 5.25
N GLN A 115 15.19 9.24 5.64
CA GLN A 115 16.58 8.95 5.30
C GLN A 115 16.70 8.62 3.81
N THR A 116 15.81 7.76 3.29
CA THR A 116 15.72 7.43 1.87
C THR A 116 15.49 8.69 1.04
N ALA A 117 14.57 9.56 1.46
CA ALA A 117 14.28 10.82 0.77
C ALA A 117 15.47 11.78 0.76
N SER A 118 16.19 11.89 1.87
CA SER A 118 17.38 12.74 1.94
C SER A 118 18.45 12.27 0.97
N ASN A 119 18.62 10.96 0.85
CA ASN A 119 19.59 10.35 -0.07
C ASN A 119 19.17 10.51 -1.55
N LEU A 120 17.90 10.28 -1.87
CA LEU A 120 17.38 10.32 -3.26
C LEU A 120 17.19 11.75 -3.78
N LEU A 121 16.74 12.67 -2.93
CA LEU A 121 16.47 14.06 -3.31
C LEU A 121 17.70 14.96 -3.13
N HIS A 122 18.78 14.44 -2.52
CA HIS A 122 19.98 15.21 -2.15
C HIS A 122 19.65 16.46 -1.33
N GLN A 123 18.71 16.34 -0.39
CA GLN A 123 18.24 17.44 0.45
C GLN A 123 18.27 17.04 1.93
N PRO A 124 18.57 17.98 2.84
CA PRO A 124 18.45 17.72 4.27
C PRO A 124 16.98 17.50 4.65
N ARG A 125 16.75 16.63 5.63
CA ARG A 125 15.41 16.30 6.16
C ARG A 125 14.54 17.53 6.45
N THR A 126 15.13 18.60 7.00
CA THR A 126 14.41 19.84 7.33
C THR A 126 13.85 20.55 6.09
N GLN A 127 14.57 20.53 4.97
CA GLN A 127 14.10 21.09 3.70
C GLN A 127 12.98 20.24 3.08
N ILE A 128 13.11 18.91 3.15
CA ILE A 128 12.06 17.99 2.72
C ILE A 128 10.76 18.23 3.50
N GLN A 129 10.87 18.35 4.83
CA GLN A 129 9.72 18.64 5.69
C GLN A 129 9.06 19.99 5.38
N ARG A 130 9.84 21.04 5.11
CA ARG A 130 9.30 22.35 4.69
C ARG A 130 8.55 22.23 3.36
N THR A 131 9.16 21.56 2.37
CA THR A 131 8.53 21.37 1.06
C THR A 131 7.21 20.61 1.19
N LEU A 132 7.17 19.57 2.03
CA LEU A 132 5.93 18.89 2.36
C LEU A 132 4.92 19.89 2.94
N VAL A 133 5.24 20.62 4.02
CA VAL A 133 4.33 21.62 4.61
C VAL A 133 3.75 22.57 3.54
N ASP A 134 4.57 23.01 2.60
CA ASP A 134 4.13 23.89 1.52
C ASP A 134 3.18 23.20 0.52
N LEU A 135 3.44 21.95 0.13
CA LEU A 135 2.52 21.14 -0.67
C LEU A 135 1.15 20.97 0.02
N GLY A 136 1.18 20.76 1.34
CA GLY A 136 0.00 20.60 2.17
C GLY A 136 -0.92 21.83 2.24
N ARG A 137 -0.42 23.03 1.93
CA ARG A 137 -1.24 24.27 1.97
C ARG A 137 -2.38 24.26 0.96
N SER A 138 -2.22 23.49 -0.12
CA SER A 138 -3.23 23.33 -1.17
C SER A 138 -4.29 22.26 -0.86
N VAL A 139 -4.08 21.46 0.19
CA VAL A 139 -4.96 20.37 0.58
C VAL A 139 -6.07 20.90 1.47
N SER A 140 -7.33 20.66 1.09
CA SER A 140 -8.48 20.98 1.94
C SER A 140 -8.54 20.05 3.14
N GLY A 141 -8.62 20.61 4.36
CA GLY A 141 -8.79 19.84 5.60
C GLY A 141 -7.46 19.37 6.23
N PRO A 142 -7.53 18.52 7.27
CA PRO A 142 -6.34 18.09 8.01
C PRO A 142 -5.44 17.21 7.14
N TRP A 143 -4.18 17.61 7.01
CA TRP A 143 -3.17 16.84 6.30
C TRP A 143 -2.43 15.87 7.24
N ARG A 144 -2.88 14.61 7.21
CA ARG A 144 -2.48 13.55 8.14
C ARG A 144 -1.06 13.02 7.88
N ALA A 145 -0.51 12.31 8.86
CA ALA A 145 0.86 11.78 8.78
C ALA A 145 1.03 10.79 7.61
N ASP A 146 0.08 9.87 7.44
CA ASP A 146 0.03 8.92 6.32
C ASP A 146 -0.01 9.64 4.95
N GLN A 147 -0.81 10.71 4.84
CA GLN A 147 -0.87 11.51 3.60
C GLN A 147 0.44 12.23 3.29
N LYS A 148 1.15 12.74 4.30
CA LYS A 148 2.47 13.37 4.14
C LYS A 148 3.51 12.37 3.65
N VAL A 149 3.52 11.18 4.23
CA VAL A 149 4.47 10.12 3.86
C VAL A 149 4.15 9.58 2.47
N ALA A 150 2.87 9.43 2.10
CA ALA A 150 2.47 9.06 0.74
C ALA A 150 2.87 10.12 -0.30
N ALA A 151 2.72 11.42 0.02
CA ALA A 151 3.16 12.50 -0.85
C ALA A 151 4.69 12.50 -1.03
N LEU A 152 5.45 12.24 0.04
CA LEU A 152 6.90 12.09 -0.05
C LEU A 152 7.31 10.89 -0.93
N ALA A 153 6.61 9.76 -0.79
CA ALA A 153 6.86 8.57 -1.61
C ALA A 153 6.58 8.84 -3.10
N ALA A 154 5.50 9.57 -3.40
CA ALA A 154 5.20 9.99 -4.77
C ALA A 154 6.28 10.94 -5.32
N TRP A 155 6.75 11.90 -4.52
CA TRP A 155 7.82 12.83 -4.92
C TRP A 155 9.14 12.11 -5.20
N MET A 156 9.56 11.18 -4.35
CA MET A 156 10.76 10.35 -4.59
C MET A 156 10.64 9.45 -5.82
N SER A 157 9.43 9.26 -6.34
CA SER A 157 9.13 8.39 -7.47
C SER A 157 8.82 9.18 -8.74
N LEU A 158 9.24 10.45 -8.86
CA LEU A 158 9.09 11.23 -10.10
C LEU A 158 10.18 10.88 -11.12
#